data_AF-A0A6A5QC30-F1
#
_entry.id   AF-A0A6A5QC30-F1
#
_cell.length_a   1.000
_cell.length_b   1.000
_cell.length_c   1.000
_cell.angle_alpha   90.00
_cell.angle_beta   90.00
_cell.angle_gamma   90.00
#
_symmetry.space_group_name_H-M   'P 1'
#
loop_
_entity.id
_entity.type
_entity.pdbx_description
1 polymer ?
#
loop_
_entity_poly.entity_id
_entity_poly.type
_entity_poly.pdbx_seq_one_letter_code
_entity_poly.pdbx_strand_id
1 'polypeptide(L)'
;MGDHEFRAPQLVVEAVPRELKLNHLPGQEEVLGRLTIAEAGCGAGLVGIELAILGVNKMDGLDISQGMLHVAHQPRYVARCTSAKVCWTLRNKLERTEA
;
A
#
# COMPACT_ATOMS: atom_id res chain seq x y z
N MET A 1 -13.48 21.45 -7.16
CA MET A 1 -13.22 20.14 -6.53
C MET A 1 -12.49 20.46 -5.24
N GLY A 2 -13.06 20.15 -4.08
CA GLY A 2 -12.36 20.40 -2.82
C GLY A 2 -11.10 19.56 -2.78
N ASP A 3 -9.94 20.20 -2.55
CA ASP A 3 -8.67 19.55 -2.29
C ASP A 3 -8.78 18.82 -0.94
N HIS A 4 -9.47 17.69 -0.92
CA HIS A 4 -9.46 16.80 0.22
C HIS A 4 -8.12 16.08 0.21
N GLU A 5 -7.16 16.68 0.90
CA GLU A 5 -5.87 16.10 1.16
C GLU A 5 -6.07 14.76 1.91
N PHE A 6 -5.58 13.68 1.32
CA PHE A 6 -5.65 12.36 1.93
C PHE A 6 -4.75 12.35 3.17
N ARG A 7 -5.33 12.06 4.34
CA ARG A 7 -4.58 11.91 5.61
C ARG A 7 -4.01 10.52 5.84
N ALA A 8 -4.53 9.51 5.15
CA ALA A 8 -4.13 8.12 5.35
C ALA A 8 -2.62 7.89 5.12
N PRO A 9 -1.97 8.45 4.09
CA PRO A 9 -0.54 8.25 3.87
C PRO A 9 0.34 8.65 5.05
N GLN A 10 0.08 9.84 5.63
CA GLN A 10 0.85 10.36 6.76
C GLN A 10 0.62 9.51 8.02
N LEU A 11 -0.63 9.09 8.26
CA LEU A 11 -0.95 8.20 9.38
C LEU A 11 -0.24 6.84 9.27
N VAL A 12 -0.10 6.29 8.06
CA VAL A 12 0.62 5.02 7.86
C VAL A 12 2.12 5.20 8.09
N VAL A 13 2.72 6.29 7.63
CA VAL A 13 4.14 6.60 7.88
C VAL A 13 4.43 6.72 9.38
N GLU A 14 3.52 7.30 10.16
CA GLU A 14 3.68 7.38 11.62
C GLU A 14 3.47 6.02 12.30
N ALA A 15 2.49 5.24 11.82
CA ALA A 15 2.12 3.98 12.44
C ALA A 15 3.16 2.87 12.19
N VAL A 16 3.69 2.74 10.98
CA VAL A 16 4.56 1.59 10.61
C VAL A 16 5.79 1.46 11.52
N PRO A 17 6.60 2.50 11.75
CA PRO A 17 7.73 2.42 12.68
C PRO A 17 7.32 2.15 14.13
N ARG A 18 6.18 2.72 14.55
CA ARG A 18 5.65 2.56 15.91
C ARG A 18 5.23 1.12 16.17
N GLU A 19 4.42 0.55 15.28
CA GLU A 19 3.89 -0.80 15.42
C GLU A 19 4.98 -1.87 15.27
N LEU A 20 5.97 -1.60 14.43
CA LEU A 20 7.17 -2.44 14.29
C LEU A 20 8.21 -2.20 15.39
N LYS A 21 7.95 -1.28 16.33
CA LYS A 21 8.83 -0.90 17.45
C LYS A 21 10.23 -0.47 17.01
N LEU A 22 10.34 0.14 15.84
CA LEU A 22 11.59 0.59 15.24
C LEU A 22 12.07 1.94 15.79
N ASN A 23 11.17 2.72 16.40
CA ASN A 23 11.42 4.07 16.92
C ASN A 23 12.56 4.16 17.96
N HIS A 24 12.93 3.03 18.57
CA HIS A 24 13.97 2.96 19.60
C HIS A 24 15.28 2.38 19.09
N LEU A 25 15.33 1.96 17.81
CA LEU A 25 16.51 1.34 17.22
C LEU A 25 17.36 2.40 16.50
N PRO A 26 18.69 2.47 16.76
CA PRO A 26 19.58 3.21 15.90
C PRO A 26 19.61 2.56 14.52
N GLY A 27 19.49 3.35 13.44
CA GLY A 27 19.46 2.82 12.07
C GLY A 27 18.09 2.35 11.58
N GLN A 28 17.00 2.94 12.09
CA GLN A 28 15.62 2.68 11.64
C GLN A 28 15.46 2.63 10.11
N GLU A 29 16.05 3.58 9.38
CA GLU A 29 15.98 3.65 7.93
C GLU A 29 16.61 2.41 7.25
N GLU A 30 17.71 1.90 7.79
CA GLU A 30 18.36 0.69 7.29
C GLU A 30 17.49 -0.56 7.50
N VAL A 31 16.82 -0.64 8.65
CA VAL A 31 15.87 -1.73 8.94
C VAL A 31 14.68 -1.65 7.99
N LEU A 32 14.08 -0.47 7.83
CA LEU A 32 12.95 -0.23 6.91
C LEU A 32 13.33 -0.57 5.46
N GLY A 33 14.54 -0.22 5.04
CA GLY A 33 15.05 -0.52 3.70
C GLY A 33 15.23 -2.01 3.40
N ARG A 34 15.26 -2.87 4.43
CA ARG A 34 15.33 -4.33 4.31
C ARG A 34 13.96 -5.00 4.39
N LEU A 35 12.92 -4.29 4.83
CA LEU A 35 11.57 -4.82 4.90
C LEU A 35 10.95 -4.95 3.51
N THR A 36 10.08 -5.94 3.37
CA THR A 36 9.19 -6.07 2.21
C THR A 36 7.77 -5.81 2.69
N ILE A 37 7.15 -4.75 2.19
CA ILE A 37 5.81 -4.33 2.58
C ILE A 37 4.82 -4.74 1.48
N ALA A 38 3.67 -5.28 1.88
CA ALA A 38 2.56 -5.57 0.98
C ALA A 38 1.34 -4.72 1.38
N GLU A 39 0.83 -3.90 0.46
CA GLU A 39 -0.35 -3.05 0.68
C GLU A 39 -1.57 -3.64 -0.03
N ALA A 40 -2.57 -4.08 0.74
CA ALA A 40 -3.86 -4.52 0.22
C ALA A 40 -4.83 -3.33 0.12
N GLY A 41 -5.33 -3.08 -1.09
CA GLY A 41 -6.09 -1.86 -1.41
C GLY A 41 -5.19 -0.64 -1.65
N CYS A 42 -4.11 -0.78 -2.44
CA CYS A 42 -3.14 0.31 -2.64
C CYS A 42 -3.75 1.57 -3.27
N GLY A 43 -4.91 1.45 -3.92
CA GLY A 43 -5.56 2.56 -4.60
C GLY A 43 -4.61 3.20 -5.61
N ALA A 44 -4.36 4.50 -5.45
CA ALA A 44 -3.42 5.25 -6.29
C ALA A 44 -1.95 5.06 -5.86
N GLY A 45 -1.67 4.40 -4.74
CA GLY A 45 -0.30 4.17 -4.25
C GLY A 45 0.32 5.34 -3.47
N LEU A 46 -0.50 6.25 -2.94
CA LEU A 46 -0.03 7.42 -2.17
C LEU A 46 0.74 7.01 -0.90
N VAL A 47 0.29 5.95 -0.22
CA VAL A 47 0.97 5.41 0.96
C VAL A 47 2.37 4.91 0.60
N GLY A 48 2.54 4.29 -0.57
CA GLY A 48 3.84 3.81 -1.04
C GLY A 48 4.85 4.91 -1.32
N ILE A 49 4.40 6.08 -1.81
CA ILE A 49 5.26 7.27 -1.96
C ILE A 49 5.82 7.69 -0.60
N GLU A 50 4.94 7.85 0.38
CA GLU A 50 5.32 8.33 1.72
C GLU A 50 6.20 7.32 2.45
N LEU A 51 5.95 6.01 2.30
CA LEU A 51 6.82 4.96 2.84
C LEU A 51 8.18 4.88 2.13
N ALA A 52 8.24 5.17 0.83
CA ALA A 52 9.52 5.25 0.11
C ALA A 52 10.38 6.43 0.62
N ILE A 53 9.76 7.57 0.94
CA ILE A 53 10.45 8.72 1.56
C ILE A 53 11.01 8.32 2.94
N LEU A 54 10.31 7.45 3.68
CA LEU A 54 10.74 6.92 4.97
C LEU A 54 11.88 5.88 4.87
N GLY A 55 12.29 5.50 3.64
CA GLY A 55 13.39 4.56 3.40
C GLY A 55 12.96 3.12 3.09
N VAL A 56 11.67 2.86 2.87
CA VAL A 56 11.22 1.54 2.40
C VAL A 56 11.56 1.37 0.93
N ASN A 57 12.37 0.34 0.62
CA ASN A 57 12.84 0.10 -0.75
C ASN A 57 12.04 -0.98 -1.50
N LYS A 58 11.32 -1.83 -0.78
CA LYS A 58 10.59 -2.98 -1.36
C LYS A 58 9.13 -2.95 -0.92
N MET A 59 8.27 -2.56 -1.85
CA MET A 59 6.84 -2.50 -1.61
C MET A 59 6.05 -3.03 -2.81
N ASP A 60 5.15 -3.97 -2.52
CA ASP A 60 4.19 -4.50 -3.47
C ASP A 60 2.79 -4.01 -3.09
N GLY A 61 2.05 -3.48 -4.06
CA GLY A 61 0.69 -3.02 -3.86
C GLY A 61 -0.31 -3.92 -4.56
N LEU A 62 -1.51 -4.00 -4.03
CA LEU A 62 -2.58 -4.80 -4.57
C LEU A 62 -3.87 -3.99 -4.58
N ASP A 63 -4.51 -3.83 -5.73
CA ASP A 63 -5.85 -3.24 -5.80
C ASP A 63 -6.75 -4.03 -6.74
N ILE A 64 -8.05 -4.01 -6.47
CA ILE A 64 -9.05 -4.67 -7.32
C ILE A 64 -9.50 -3.76 -8.48
N SER A 65 -9.36 -2.45 -8.31
CA SER A 65 -9.77 -1.45 -9.28
C SER A 65 -8.69 -1.21 -10.33
N GLN A 66 -8.96 -1.64 -11.56
CA GLN A 66 -8.09 -1.37 -12.70
C GLN A 66 -7.90 0.13 -12.98
N GLY A 67 -8.92 0.95 -12.65
CA GLY A 67 -8.82 2.40 -12.77
C GLY A 67 -7.81 2.98 -11.78
N MET A 68 -7.80 2.50 -10.54
CA MET A 68 -6.83 2.94 -9.53
C MET A 68 -5.41 2.48 -9.84
N LEU A 69 -5.26 1.26 -10.38
CA LEU A 69 -3.96 0.76 -10.84
C LEU A 69 -3.38 1.59 -11.99
N HIS A 70 -4.22 2.06 -12.91
CA HIS A 70 -3.79 2.97 -13.97
C HIS A 70 -3.25 4.30 -13.40
N VAL A 71 -3.85 4.80 -12.32
CA VAL A 71 -3.35 5.99 -11.62
C VAL A 71 -2.03 5.66 -10.91
N ALA A 72 -1.95 4.53 -10.22
CA ALA A 72 -0.76 4.08 -9.49
C ALA A 72 0.42 3.70 -10.40
N HIS A 73 0.20 3.40 -11.67
CA HIS A 73 1.28 3.13 -12.65
C HIS A 73 1.84 4.39 -13.29
N GLN A 74 1.29 5.57 -12.98
CA GLN A 74 1.90 6.81 -13.43
C GLN A 74 3.24 7.04 -12.70
N PRO A 75 4.25 7.62 -13.36
CA PRO A 75 5.62 7.73 -12.84
C PRO A 75 5.77 8.54 -11.54
N ARG A 76 4.69 9.18 -11.06
CA ARG A 76 4.64 9.87 -9.77
C ARG A 76 4.44 8.92 -8.58
N TYR A 77 4.02 7.67 -8.80
CA TYR A 77 3.65 6.73 -7.74
C TYR A 77 4.65 5.59 -7.65
N VAL A 78 5.17 5.34 -6.44
CA VAL A 78 6.26 4.40 -6.19
C VAL A 78 5.70 3.16 -5.51
N ALA A 79 5.10 2.27 -6.29
CA ALA A 79 4.82 0.90 -5.88
C ALA A 79 4.63 0.02 -7.11
N ARG A 80 5.14 -1.22 -7.04
CA ARG A 80 4.71 -2.26 -7.99
C ARG A 80 3.29 -2.67 -7.58
N CYS A 81 2.28 -1.90 -8.02
CA CYS A 81 0.89 -2.29 -7.81
C CYS A 81 0.47 -3.33 -8.88
N THR A 82 -0.07 -4.45 -8.42
CA THR A 82 -0.64 -5.50 -9.29
C THR A 82 -2.14 -5.61 -9.03
N SER A 83 -2.88 -6.13 -10.01
CA SER A 83 -4.30 -6.42 -9.79
C SER A 83 -4.49 -7.77 -9.11
N ALA A 84 -5.21 -7.78 -8.00
CA ALA A 84 -5.70 -9.05 -7.44
C ALA A 84 -6.97 -9.46 -8.15
N LYS A 85 -6.92 -10.57 -8.88
CA LYS A 85 -8.09 -11.38 -9.27
C LYS A 85 -8.73 -12.14 -8.08
N VAL A 86 -8.53 -11.66 -6.85
CA VAL A 86 -9.02 -12.33 -5.62
C VAL A 86 -10.53 -12.07 -5.43
N CYS A 87 -11.04 -10.89 -5.78
CA CYS A 87 -12.43 -10.51 -5.51
C CYS A 87 -13.47 -11.20 -6.41
N TRP A 88 -13.16 -11.48 -7.69
CA TRP A 88 -14.11 -12.20 -8.58
C TRP A 88 -14.22 -13.69 -8.25
N THR A 89 -13.12 -14.30 -7.80
CA THR A 89 -13.08 -15.75 -7.48
C THR A 89 -13.70 -16.07 -6.11
N LEU A 90 -13.52 -15.19 -5.12
CA LEU A 90 -14.16 -15.35 -3.81
C LEU A 90 -15.65 -14.96 -3.83
N ARG A 91 -16.05 -13.94 -4.60
CA ARG A 91 -17.48 -13.59 -4.76
C ARG A 91 -18.28 -14.72 -5.42
N ASN A 92 -17.75 -15.33 -6.50
CA ASN A 92 -18.37 -16.51 -7.12
C ASN A 92 -18.37 -17.77 -6.22
N LYS A 93 -17.47 -17.85 -5.24
CA LYS A 93 -17.48 -18.94 -4.24
C LYS A 93 -18.47 -18.70 -3.12
N LEU A 94 -18.63 -17.45 -2.67
CA LEU A 94 -19.61 -17.05 -1.65
C LEU A 94 -21.05 -17.14 -2.19
N GLU A 95 -21.30 -16.71 -3.43
CA GLU A 95 -22.62 -16.81 -4.08
C GLU A 95 -23.02 -18.26 -4.43
N ARG A 96 -22.06 -19.20 -4.46
CA ARG A 96 -22.32 -20.65 -4.65
C ARG A 96 -22.54 -21.43 -3.37
N THR A 97 -22.25 -20.84 -2.21
CA THR A 97 -22.52 -21.45 -0.90
C THR A 97 -23.89 -21.05 -0.33
N GLU A 98 -24.58 -20.11 -0.99
CA GLU A 98 -25.94 -19.66 -0.64
C GLU A 98 -27.01 -20.11 -1.65
N ALA A 99 -26.68 -21.06 -2.54
CA ALA A 99 -27.58 -21.62 -3.56
C ALA A 99 -27.82 -23.12 -3.36
#